data_AF-A0A1B0CHM5-F1
#
_entry.id   AF-A0A1B0CHM5-F1
#
_cell.length_a   1.000
_cell.length_b   1.000
_cell.length_c   1.000
_cell.angle_alpha   90.00
_cell.angle_beta   90.00
_cell.angle_gamma   90.00
#
_symmetry.space_group_name_H-M   'P 1'
#
loop_
_entity.id
_entity.type
_entity.pdbx_description
1 polymer ?
#
loop_
_entity_poly.entity_id
_entity_poly.type
_entity_poly.pdbx_seq_one_letter_code
_entity_poly.pdbx_strand_id
1 'polypeptide(L)'
;MIVRHLVAILLGVFVLAGAQTIPTYLLPCYRGNETQPWLPNSMPLLIELVRKIEDARPTSLDARTLSVQLFHRLRFDGIEKAPGVQETEFVTPFGITGIMAPKMRLLRQLISPPPGESELEQILSQFDLCALHRLISSSVQPFERGDEARTCPLNLATPEDRIRAPWITRN
;
A
#
# COMPACT_ATOMS: atom_id res chain seq x y z
N MET A 1 -35.83 -15.23 22.25
CA MET A 1 -34.61 -15.76 21.58
C MET A 1 -34.34 -15.12 20.21
N ILE A 2 -35.36 -14.90 19.38
CA ILE A 2 -35.23 -14.36 18.00
C ILE A 2 -34.56 -12.97 17.95
N VAL A 3 -34.92 -12.06 18.87
CA VAL A 3 -34.35 -10.69 18.93
C VAL A 3 -32.83 -10.71 19.20
N ARG A 4 -32.35 -11.67 19.98
CA ARG A 4 -30.94 -11.78 20.36
C ARG A 4 -30.07 -12.28 19.19
N HIS A 5 -30.64 -13.14 18.34
CA HIS A 5 -29.99 -13.55 17.09
C HIS A 5 -30.00 -12.44 16.04
N LEU A 6 -31.10 -11.69 15.91
CA LEU A 6 -31.17 -10.53 15.00
C LEU A 6 -30.14 -9.45 15.37
N VAL A 7 -30.01 -9.13 16.66
CA VAL A 7 -29.02 -8.15 17.14
C VAL A 7 -27.59 -8.64 16.91
N ALA A 8 -27.30 -9.91 17.13
CA ALA A 8 -25.96 -10.48 16.86
C ALA A 8 -25.62 -10.50 15.36
N ILE A 9 -26.58 -10.80 14.50
CA ILE A 9 -26.41 -10.77 13.03
C ILE A 9 -26.19 -9.33 12.56
N LEU A 10 -27.00 -8.37 13.04
CA LEU A 10 -26.84 -6.94 12.70
C LEU A 10 -25.49 -6.38 13.16
N LEU A 11 -25.04 -6.71 14.38
CA LEU A 11 -23.70 -6.33 14.87
C LEU A 11 -22.58 -6.98 14.06
N GLY A 12 -22.70 -8.27 13.71
CA GLY A 12 -21.72 -8.96 12.88
C GLY A 12 -21.60 -8.36 11.47
N VAL A 13 -22.72 -7.97 10.86
CA VAL A 13 -22.75 -7.29 9.56
C VAL A 13 -22.15 -5.88 9.63
N PHE A 14 -22.45 -5.12 10.69
CA PHE A 14 -21.89 -3.77 10.87
C PHE A 14 -20.36 -3.77 11.06
N VAL A 15 -19.81 -4.78 11.76
CA VAL A 15 -18.35 -4.90 11.97
C VAL A 15 -17.61 -5.23 10.66
N LEU A 16 -18.21 -6.05 9.78
CA LEU A 16 -17.62 -6.37 8.47
C LEU A 16 -17.65 -5.19 7.50
N ALA A 17 -18.62 -4.28 7.60
CA ALA A 17 -18.77 -3.14 6.69
C ALA A 17 -17.67 -2.06 6.86
N GLY A 18 -16.88 -2.09 7.93
CA GLY A 18 -15.83 -1.11 8.21
C GLY A 18 -14.44 -1.46 7.69
N ALA A 19 -14.22 -2.70 7.22
CA ALA A 19 -12.90 -3.17 6.80
C ALA A 19 -12.60 -2.75 5.36
N GLN A 20 -11.64 -1.85 5.17
CA GLN A 20 -11.12 -1.55 3.83
C GLN A 20 -10.16 -2.66 3.41
N THR A 21 -10.43 -3.29 2.28
CA THR A 21 -9.58 -4.32 1.69
C THR A 21 -8.61 -3.70 0.70
N ILE A 22 -7.40 -4.26 0.60
CA ILE A 22 -6.45 -3.91 -0.46
C ILE A 22 -7.11 -4.25 -1.80
N PRO A 23 -7.11 -3.33 -2.79
CA PRO A 23 -7.66 -3.63 -4.11
C PRO A 23 -6.96 -4.81 -4.77
N THR A 24 -7.71 -5.56 -5.58
CA THR A 24 -7.23 -6.79 -6.23
C THR A 24 -5.99 -6.57 -7.10
N TYR A 25 -5.88 -5.43 -7.78
CA TYR A 25 -4.71 -5.08 -8.61
C TYR A 25 -3.45 -4.73 -7.80
N LEU A 26 -3.59 -4.38 -6.51
CA LEU A 26 -2.46 -4.17 -5.60
C LEU A 26 -2.12 -5.40 -4.79
N LEU A 27 -3.00 -6.40 -4.75
CA LEU A 27 -2.80 -7.62 -3.98
C LEU A 27 -1.48 -8.35 -4.32
N PRO A 28 -1.04 -8.41 -5.60
CA PRO A 28 0.26 -9.00 -5.93
C PRO A 28 1.44 -8.28 -5.30
N CYS A 29 1.35 -6.96 -5.04
CA CYS A 29 2.41 -6.18 -4.38
C CYS A 29 2.62 -6.54 -2.90
N TYR A 30 1.73 -7.36 -2.35
CA TYR A 30 1.75 -7.82 -0.97
C TYR A 30 1.84 -9.36 -0.89
N ARG A 31 2.40 -9.97 -1.93
CA ARG A 31 2.59 -11.42 -2.06
C ARG A 31 3.97 -11.77 -2.64
N GLY A 32 4.50 -12.93 -2.25
CA GLY A 32 5.72 -13.50 -2.81
C GLY A 32 6.92 -12.55 -2.83
N ASN A 33 7.65 -12.53 -3.93
CA ASN A 33 8.87 -11.73 -4.10
C ASN A 33 8.59 -10.22 -4.11
N GLU A 34 7.37 -9.81 -4.46
CA GLU A 34 6.93 -8.42 -4.45
C GLU A 34 6.72 -7.87 -3.04
N THR A 35 7.00 -8.64 -1.98
CA THR A 35 7.05 -8.15 -0.58
C THR A 35 8.47 -7.82 -0.11
N GLN A 36 9.48 -8.25 -0.88
CA GLN A 36 10.87 -8.04 -0.51
C GLN A 36 11.24 -6.57 -0.73
N PRO A 37 12.15 -6.00 0.10
CA PRO A 37 12.68 -4.66 -0.14
C PRO A 37 13.40 -4.68 -1.48
N TRP A 38 12.84 -3.97 -2.46
CA TRP A 38 13.38 -3.93 -3.81
C TRP A 38 13.21 -2.54 -4.38
N LEU A 39 14.29 -2.09 -5.01
CA LEU A 39 14.55 -0.76 -5.53
C LEU A 39 14.60 0.34 -4.44
N PRO A 40 15.66 1.19 -4.42
CA PRO A 40 15.69 2.33 -3.52
C PRO A 40 14.57 3.30 -3.91
N ASN A 41 13.73 3.64 -2.93
CA ASN A 41 12.72 4.68 -3.07
C ASN A 41 13.42 6.00 -3.35
N SER A 42 13.48 6.40 -4.62
CA SER A 42 14.25 7.55 -5.08
C SER A 42 13.42 8.41 -6.03
N MET A 43 13.64 9.72 -5.98
CA MET A 43 12.96 10.66 -6.88
C MET A 43 13.20 10.37 -8.36
N PRO A 44 14.41 9.95 -8.82
CA PRO A 44 14.62 9.56 -10.21
C PRO A 44 13.70 8.43 -10.66
N LEU A 45 13.53 7.39 -9.83
CA LEU A 45 12.63 6.28 -10.16
C LEU A 45 11.17 6.76 -10.28
N LEU A 46 10.72 7.61 -9.36
CA LEU A 46 9.39 8.19 -9.43
C LEU A 46 9.18 8.94 -10.75
N ILE A 47 10.14 9.77 -11.14
CA ILE A 47 10.09 10.55 -12.39
C ILE A 47 10.02 9.62 -13.61
N GLU A 48 10.85 8.58 -13.67
CA GLU A 48 10.85 7.63 -14.79
C GLU A 48 9.53 6.86 -14.89
N LEU A 49 8.96 6.43 -13.77
CA LEU A 49 7.65 5.76 -13.75
C LEU A 49 6.51 6.69 -14.17
N VAL A 50 6.54 7.96 -13.76
CA VAL A 50 5.57 8.96 -14.21
C VAL A 50 5.72 9.25 -15.70
N ARG A 51 6.95 9.43 -16.20
CA ARG A 51 7.23 9.62 -17.64
C ARG A 51 6.70 8.46 -18.48
N LYS A 52 6.89 7.22 -18.03
CA LYS A 52 6.34 6.04 -18.71
C LYS A 52 4.81 6.10 -18.87
N ILE A 53 4.11 6.65 -17.88
CA ILE A 53 2.65 6.83 -17.94
C ILE A 53 2.28 7.97 -18.91
N GLU A 54 3.01 9.09 -18.85
CA GLU A 54 2.80 10.24 -19.73
C GLU A 54 3.06 9.88 -21.20
N ASP A 55 4.15 9.17 -21.49
CA ASP A 55 4.55 8.73 -22.84
C ASP A 55 3.54 7.77 -23.47
N ALA A 56 2.86 6.95 -22.65
CA ALA A 56 1.82 6.04 -23.14
C ALA A 56 0.54 6.79 -23.56
N ARG A 57 0.30 8.01 -23.05
CA ARG A 57 -0.92 8.78 -23.26
C ARG A 57 -0.64 10.30 -23.38
N PRO A 58 0.21 10.73 -24.32
CA PRO A 58 0.83 12.07 -24.31
C PRO A 58 -0.13 13.23 -24.53
N THR A 59 -1.31 12.99 -25.12
CA THR A 59 -2.30 14.04 -25.45
C THR A 59 -3.52 14.06 -24.53
N SER A 60 -3.63 13.11 -23.59
CA SER A 60 -4.87 12.89 -22.81
C SER A 60 -4.73 13.08 -21.31
N LEU A 61 -3.51 13.29 -20.79
CA LEU A 61 -3.25 13.39 -19.36
C LEU A 61 -2.66 14.76 -19.00
N ASP A 62 -3.48 15.61 -18.40
CA ASP A 62 -3.00 16.79 -17.68
C ASP A 62 -2.36 16.36 -16.34
N ALA A 63 -1.27 17.02 -15.93
CA ALA A 63 -0.50 16.67 -14.72
C ALA A 63 -1.39 16.66 -13.46
N ARG A 64 -2.36 17.57 -13.37
CA ARG A 64 -3.34 17.58 -12.27
C ARG A 64 -4.21 16.34 -12.29
N THR A 65 -4.74 15.97 -13.45
CA THR A 65 -5.60 14.79 -13.63
C THR A 65 -4.83 13.52 -13.30
N LEU A 66 -3.60 13.37 -13.83
CA LEU A 66 -2.73 12.25 -13.54
C LEU A 66 -2.43 12.14 -12.03
N SER A 67 -2.11 13.26 -11.38
CA SER A 67 -1.83 13.28 -9.94
C SER A 67 -3.02 12.76 -9.11
N VAL A 68 -4.24 13.18 -9.47
CA VAL A 68 -5.46 12.70 -8.80
C VAL A 68 -5.73 11.23 -9.13
N GLN A 69 -5.50 10.77 -10.37
CA GLN A 69 -5.59 9.35 -10.73
C GLN A 69 -4.63 8.49 -9.90
N LEU A 70 -3.36 8.88 -9.81
CA LEU A 70 -2.35 8.18 -9.01
C LEU A 70 -2.74 8.15 -7.53
N PHE A 71 -3.27 9.26 -7.00
CA PHE A 71 -3.77 9.32 -5.63
C PHE A 71 -4.89 8.30 -5.36
N HIS A 72 -5.93 8.25 -6.21
CA HIS A 72 -7.05 7.34 -6.00
C HIS A 72 -6.69 5.87 -6.26
N ARG A 73 -5.83 5.61 -7.24
CA ARG A 73 -5.56 4.26 -7.73
C ARG A 73 -4.37 3.60 -7.07
N LEU A 74 -3.31 4.34 -6.76
CA LEU A 74 -2.09 3.75 -6.26
C LEU A 74 -1.75 4.18 -4.83
N ARG A 75 -2.22 5.32 -4.31
CA ARG A 75 -1.81 5.75 -2.97
C ARG A 75 -2.65 5.15 -1.85
N PHE A 76 -2.22 4.05 -1.23
CA PHE A 76 -2.88 3.46 -0.05
C PHE A 76 -2.02 3.54 1.19
N ASP A 77 -2.32 4.51 2.05
CA ASP A 77 -1.62 4.69 3.32
C ASP A 77 -2.28 3.88 4.46
N GLY A 78 -1.47 3.35 5.37
CA GLY A 78 -1.94 2.58 6.53
C GLY A 78 -2.09 1.08 6.27
N ILE A 79 -1.35 0.54 5.30
CA ILE A 79 -1.25 -0.91 5.10
C ILE A 79 -0.22 -1.47 6.08
N GLU A 80 -0.63 -2.42 6.91
CA GLU A 80 0.20 -3.04 7.92
C GLU A 80 0.21 -4.55 7.79
N LYS A 81 1.35 -5.17 8.12
CA LYS A 81 1.47 -6.62 8.22
C LYS A 81 0.87 -7.10 9.55
N ALA A 82 -0.10 -8.00 9.48
CA ALA A 82 -0.70 -8.64 10.64
C ALA A 82 0.27 -9.66 11.29
N PRO A 83 0.36 -9.70 12.63
CA PRO A 83 1.20 -10.68 13.32
C PRO A 83 0.61 -12.08 13.23
N GLY A 84 1.47 -13.10 13.06
CA GLY A 84 1.05 -14.50 13.07
C GLY A 84 0.27 -14.97 11.84
N VAL A 85 0.04 -14.11 10.85
CA VAL A 85 -0.60 -14.48 9.59
C VAL A 85 0.49 -14.88 8.59
N GLN A 86 0.40 -16.10 8.08
CA GLN A 86 1.28 -16.59 7.01
C GLN A 86 0.61 -16.37 5.65
N GLU A 87 1.41 -16.04 4.64
CA GLU A 87 0.93 -15.92 3.28
C GLU A 87 0.51 -17.30 2.74
N THR A 88 -0.67 -17.33 2.14
CA THR A 88 -1.20 -18.50 1.40
C THR A 88 -1.80 -18.02 0.08
N GLU A 89 -2.21 -18.95 -0.79
CA GLU A 89 -2.88 -18.63 -2.05
C GLU A 89 -4.08 -17.67 -1.87
N PHE A 90 -4.81 -17.82 -0.76
CA PHE A 90 -6.03 -17.07 -0.48
C PHE A 90 -5.86 -15.94 0.54
N VAL A 91 -4.77 -15.92 1.31
CA VAL A 91 -4.57 -14.99 2.42
C VAL A 91 -3.27 -14.22 2.25
N THR A 92 -3.36 -12.89 2.17
CA THR A 92 -2.19 -12.01 2.33
C THR A 92 -2.06 -11.61 3.81
N PRO A 93 -0.84 -11.53 4.36
CA PRO A 93 -0.63 -11.07 5.72
C PRO A 93 -0.76 -9.54 5.87
N PHE A 94 -1.12 -8.81 4.82
CA PHE A 94 -1.25 -7.35 4.83
C PHE A 94 -2.71 -6.88 4.82
N GLY A 95 -3.00 -5.80 5.53
CA GLY A 95 -4.33 -5.19 5.54
C GLY A 95 -4.30 -3.70 5.88
N ILE A 96 -5.35 -2.97 5.50
CA ILE A 96 -5.49 -1.54 5.76
C ILE A 96 -5.95 -1.34 7.22
N THR A 97 -5.03 -1.55 8.15
CA THR A 97 -5.28 -1.54 9.61
C THR A 97 -4.48 -0.49 10.35
N GLY A 98 -3.53 0.17 9.67
CA GLY A 98 -2.62 1.11 10.29
C GLY A 98 -3.21 2.49 10.58
N ILE A 99 -2.47 3.25 11.39
CA ILE A 99 -2.89 4.55 11.91
C ILE A 99 -3.20 5.59 10.83
N MET A 100 -2.65 5.42 9.62
CA MET A 100 -2.85 6.36 8.50
C MET A 100 -4.10 6.02 7.66
N ALA A 101 -4.71 4.84 7.85
CA ALA A 101 -5.89 4.41 7.10
C ALA A 101 -7.11 5.35 7.24
N PRO A 102 -7.48 5.84 8.44
CA PRO A 102 -8.61 6.76 8.59
C PRO A 102 -8.36 8.09 7.85
N LYS A 103 -7.14 8.63 7.91
CA LYS A 103 -6.75 9.84 7.18
C LYS A 103 -6.87 9.62 5.67
N MET A 104 -6.36 8.51 5.16
CA MET A 104 -6.45 8.16 3.74
C MET A 104 -7.91 8.06 3.27
N ARG A 105 -8.77 7.44 4.08
CA ARG A 105 -10.21 7.34 3.80
C ARG A 105 -10.86 8.71 3.65
N LEU A 106 -10.58 9.64 4.56
CA LEU A 106 -11.12 11.00 4.50
C LEU A 106 -10.60 11.77 3.28
N LEU A 107 -9.30 11.67 2.97
CA LEU A 107 -8.72 12.34 1.80
C LEU A 107 -9.37 11.89 0.49
N ARG A 108 -9.69 10.59 0.35
CA ARG A 108 -10.39 10.06 -0.83
C ARG A 108 -11.86 10.44 -0.92
N GLN A 109 -12.48 10.82 0.20
CA GLN A 109 -13.83 11.37 0.19
C GLN A 109 -13.82 12.85 -0.20
N LEU A 110 -12.77 13.59 0.17
CA LEU A 110 -12.61 15.01 -0.12
C LEU A 110 -12.16 15.27 -1.56
N ILE A 111 -11.21 14.47 -2.05
CA ILE A 111 -10.69 14.57 -3.40
C ILE A 111 -11.59 13.72 -4.30
N SER A 112 -12.20 14.33 -5.31
CA SER A 112 -13.04 13.60 -6.25
C SER A 112 -12.20 12.83 -7.27
N PRO A 113 -12.55 11.58 -7.59
CA PRO A 113 -11.89 10.85 -8.67
C PRO A 113 -12.14 11.58 -10.00
N PRO A 114 -11.14 11.61 -10.89
CA PRO A 114 -11.30 12.25 -12.19
C PRO A 114 -12.17 11.35 -13.10
N PRO A 115 -12.84 11.93 -14.11
CA PRO A 115 -13.61 11.15 -15.07
C PRO A 115 -12.70 10.26 -15.93
N GLY A 116 -13.17 9.05 -16.22
CA GLY A 116 -12.47 8.05 -17.03
C GLY A 116 -11.73 7.00 -16.19
N GLU A 117 -11.69 5.77 -16.69
CA GLU A 117 -10.92 4.70 -16.07
C GLU A 117 -9.45 4.84 -16.46
N SER A 118 -8.57 4.99 -15.47
CA SER A 118 -7.14 4.84 -15.66
C SER A 118 -6.78 3.37 -15.54
N GLU A 119 -6.43 2.77 -16.68
CA GLU A 119 -5.89 1.42 -16.79
C GLU A 119 -4.37 1.48 -16.64
N LEU A 120 -3.91 1.90 -15.46
CA LEU A 120 -2.48 1.92 -15.13
C LEU A 120 -1.88 0.51 -15.24
N GLU A 121 -2.68 -0.51 -14.98
CA GLU A 121 -2.37 -1.93 -15.10
C GLU A 121 -2.06 -2.37 -16.54
N GLN A 122 -2.50 -1.61 -17.56
CA GLN A 122 -2.16 -1.88 -18.97
C GLN A 122 -0.87 -1.18 -19.42
N ILE A 123 -0.49 -0.10 -18.73
CA ILE A 123 0.68 0.71 -19.07
C ILE A 123 1.91 0.25 -18.30
N LEU A 124 1.73 -0.02 -17.01
CA LEU A 124 2.78 -0.43 -16.09
C LEU A 124 2.83 -1.96 -15.99
N SER A 125 4.04 -2.50 -15.98
CA SER A 125 4.21 -3.89 -15.57
C SER A 125 3.78 -4.05 -14.10
N GLN A 126 3.45 -5.28 -13.68
CA GLN A 126 3.14 -5.55 -12.27
C GLN A 126 4.25 -5.03 -11.35
N PHE A 127 5.50 -5.19 -11.77
CA PHE A 127 6.68 -4.70 -11.09
C PHE A 127 6.67 -3.17 -10.94
N ASP A 128 6.50 -2.43 -12.05
CA ASP A 128 6.48 -0.97 -12.05
C ASP A 128 5.30 -0.41 -11.22
N LEU A 129 4.17 -1.08 -11.28
CA LEU A 129 2.97 -0.74 -10.51
C LEU A 129 3.22 -0.88 -9.01
N CYS A 130 3.86 -1.97 -8.58
CA CYS A 130 4.24 -2.15 -7.18
C CYS A 130 5.32 -1.17 -6.73
N ALA A 131 6.30 -0.87 -7.59
CA ALA A 131 7.33 0.15 -7.32
C ALA A 131 6.71 1.54 -7.14
N LEU A 132 5.83 1.97 -8.05
CA LEU A 132 5.14 3.25 -7.96
C LEU A 132 4.24 3.32 -6.73
N HIS A 133 3.48 2.26 -6.47
CA HIS A 133 2.65 2.15 -5.28
C HIS A 133 3.46 2.36 -3.99
N ARG A 134 4.62 1.68 -3.86
CA ARG A 134 5.52 1.82 -2.70
C ARG A 134 6.19 3.19 -2.58
N LEU A 135 6.45 3.87 -3.70
CA LEU A 135 7.02 5.22 -3.70
C LEU A 135 6.08 6.27 -3.11
N ILE A 136 4.78 6.13 -3.36
CA ILE A 136 3.78 7.15 -2.99
C ILE A 136 2.92 6.77 -1.79
N SER A 137 3.02 5.53 -1.31
CA SER A 137 2.20 4.98 -0.22
C SER A 137 3.01 4.64 1.02
N SER A 138 2.37 4.68 2.18
CA SER A 138 2.92 4.22 3.45
C SER A 138 2.40 2.83 3.78
N SER A 139 3.30 1.84 3.75
CA SER A 139 3.08 0.51 4.32
C SER A 139 4.13 0.21 5.38
N VAL A 140 3.72 -0.45 6.46
CA VAL A 140 4.57 -0.67 7.64
C VAL A 140 4.57 -2.16 8.00
N GLN A 141 5.77 -2.67 8.30
CA GLN A 141 5.95 -3.98 8.93
C GLN A 141 6.45 -3.72 10.36
N PRO A 142 5.55 -3.65 11.36
CA PRO A 142 5.92 -3.20 12.70
C PRO A 142 6.63 -4.29 13.52
N PHE A 143 6.57 -5.56 13.08
CA PHE A 143 7.14 -6.70 13.78
C PHE A 143 8.52 -7.07 13.25
N GLU A 144 9.38 -7.53 14.16
CA GLU A 144 10.71 -8.06 13.86
C GLU A 144 10.60 -9.30 12.94
N ARG A 145 11.44 -9.34 11.91
CA ARG A 145 11.58 -10.40 10.90
C ARG A 145 12.31 -11.62 11.46
N GLY A 146 13.15 -11.44 12.48
CA GLY A 146 13.94 -12.48 13.14
C GLY A 146 15.25 -12.82 12.42
N ASP A 147 15.50 -12.26 11.24
CA ASP A 147 16.72 -12.40 10.44
C ASP A 147 17.45 -11.06 10.23
N GLU A 148 17.03 -9.97 10.91
CA GLU A 148 17.64 -8.64 10.77
C GLU A 148 19.15 -8.63 11.06
N ALA A 149 19.60 -9.53 11.92
CA ALA A 149 21.03 -9.68 12.24
C ALA A 149 21.86 -10.24 11.07
N ARG A 150 21.22 -10.87 10.07
CA ARG A 150 21.88 -11.52 8.93
C ARG A 150 21.53 -10.85 7.60
N THR A 151 20.34 -10.27 7.51
CA THR A 151 19.85 -9.63 6.29
C THR A 151 19.88 -8.11 6.48
N CYS A 152 20.94 -7.46 6.00
CA CYS A 152 20.95 -6.00 5.92
C CYS A 152 19.87 -5.54 4.92
N PRO A 153 19.07 -4.50 5.25
CA PRO A 153 18.38 -3.76 4.21
C PRO A 153 19.47 -3.19 3.29
N LEU A 154 19.43 -3.54 2.00
CA LEU A 154 20.43 -3.11 1.00
C LEU A 154 20.58 -1.57 0.89
N ASN A 155 19.74 -0.80 1.59
CA ASN A 155 19.68 0.67 1.57
C ASN A 155 20.32 1.35 2.81
N LEU A 156 20.92 0.63 3.77
CA LEU A 156 21.61 1.24 4.94
C LEU A 156 23.14 1.30 4.78
N ALA A 157 23.64 1.46 3.55
CA ALA A 157 25.08 1.41 3.25
C ALA A 157 25.87 2.68 3.64
N THR A 158 25.37 3.51 4.56
CA THR A 158 26.15 4.57 5.20
C THR A 158 26.26 4.30 6.71
N PRO A 159 27.48 4.31 7.29
CA PRO A 159 27.69 4.03 8.72
C PRO A 159 26.96 4.97 9.68
N GLU A 160 26.51 6.14 9.21
CA GLU A 160 25.85 7.19 10.00
C GLU A 160 24.36 6.92 10.27
N ASP A 161 23.68 6.13 9.43
CA ASP A 161 22.25 5.79 9.58
C ASP A 161 21.98 4.68 10.61
N ARG A 162 22.98 4.36 11.46
CA ARG A 162 22.85 3.43 12.59
C ARG A 162 22.01 4.02 13.75
N ILE A 163 21.16 5.01 13.46
CA ILE A 163 20.21 5.59 14.41
C ILE A 163 19.05 4.61 14.54
N ARG A 164 19.06 3.88 15.66
CA ARG A 164 17.96 3.05 16.16
C ARG A 164 16.60 3.69 15.84
N ALA A 165 15.74 2.98 15.12
CA ALA A 165 14.38 3.44 14.83
C ALA A 165 13.68 3.85 16.16
N PRO A 166 13.21 5.10 16.29
CA PRO A 166 12.83 5.67 17.58
C PRO A 166 11.58 5.05 18.21
N TRP A 167 10.84 4.22 17.48
CA TRP A 167 9.60 3.58 17.93
C TRP A 167 9.78 2.19 18.56
N ILE A 168 11.01 1.67 18.69
CA ILE A 168 11.24 0.42 19.43
C ILE A 168 11.15 0.74 20.93
N THR A 169 9.96 0.69 21.50
CA THR A 169 9.78 0.71 22.95
C THR A 169 10.28 -0.63 23.51
N ARG A 170 11.31 -0.57 24.35
CA ARG A 170 11.83 -1.72 25.09
C ARG A 170 10.77 -2.12 26.14
N ASN A 171 10.20 -3.32 26.01
CA ASN A 171 9.53 -3.99 27.13
C ASN A 171 10.57 -4.51 28.12
#